data_AF-A0A7R6P7S2-F1
#
_entry.id   AF-A0A7R6P7S2-F1
#
_cell.length_a   1.000
_cell.length_b   1.000
_cell.length_c   1.000
_cell.angle_alpha   90.00
_cell.angle_beta   90.00
_cell.angle_gamma   90.00
#
_symmetry.space_group_name_H-M   'P 1'
#
loop_
_entity.id
_entity.type
_entity.pdbx_description
1 polymer ?
#
loop_
_entity_poly.entity_id
_entity_poly.type
_entity_poly.pdbx_seq_one_letter_code
_entity_poly.pdbx_strand_id
1 'polypeptide(L)'
;MDKPQPFIALTSQRSRLTFTLACILLGGLLLAGIYLSIVAGKAAKHQTREQGELLGQQTVTLIKPALLSDDGVSLNFVLNQLVRQPYVEAIILKDPKDRLIGRAGEITQDTLIKQEILIHQQTQTLAILELHLNPEPNQQHISNLLIQTVILALIIIILTLTGCWILLSRHPARLSEAEPTIAPTDSHNLSPNTFLAEATHDSAQKKHSPPPVDTKNIDTLNKDDPEQLVELLRPASDTPAMPDFAPFTEHKESTITQSSEPANAADTIVEEVNLTLPSRNKAPNPLFENSKHEVQLDLYTFEQELELIVAADTAGYLLYLDLASGHSDNIRNDELNELQEYYYRMLDMVIAIYQGEVSRIDSGDLQLAFLKPHKDDSHGINAICASQLFNRLYKQFNQQRIRSLKPVLNLHMALVRGHYKKLPRMQEEARFLTHSTESNDLITHTALSEAPDLKVSLLAGADIERIEEDKVLIKTVNENYQKLLDKQAKHLLKKLFP
;
A
#
# COMPACT_ATOMS: atom_id res chain seq x y z
N MET A 1 22.38 -21.47 95.35
CA MET A 1 22.17 -20.02 95.27
C MET A 1 23.50 -19.38 94.88
N ASP A 2 23.65 -18.66 93.77
CA ASP A 2 22.67 -18.34 92.71
C ASP A 2 23.32 -18.24 91.32
N LYS A 3 22.48 -18.22 90.26
CA LYS A 3 22.92 -18.16 88.86
C LYS A 3 23.24 -16.74 88.40
N PRO A 4 24.40 -16.49 87.77
CA PRO A 4 24.58 -15.35 86.87
C PRO A 4 24.18 -15.74 85.43
N GLN A 5 23.04 -15.25 84.92
CA GLN A 5 22.68 -15.32 83.50
C GLN A 5 22.17 -13.99 82.90
N PRO A 6 23.03 -12.95 82.77
CA PRO A 6 22.69 -11.75 82.00
C PRO A 6 23.03 -11.86 80.50
N PHE A 7 24.04 -12.65 80.13
CA PHE A 7 24.67 -12.56 78.79
C PHE A 7 23.82 -13.11 77.63
N ILE A 8 22.93 -14.07 77.88
CA ILE A 8 22.08 -14.69 76.84
C ILE A 8 20.91 -13.78 76.43
N ALA A 9 20.46 -12.88 77.33
CA ALA A 9 19.33 -11.99 77.06
C ALA A 9 19.66 -10.95 75.96
N LEU A 10 20.83 -10.32 76.05
CA LEU A 10 21.23 -9.20 75.18
C LEU A 10 21.48 -9.62 73.72
N THR A 11 21.98 -10.83 73.48
CA THR A 11 22.13 -11.37 72.11
C THR A 11 20.76 -11.69 71.50
N SER A 12 19.83 -12.22 72.29
CA SER A 12 18.46 -12.51 71.84
C SER A 12 17.70 -11.25 71.41
N GLN A 13 17.89 -10.12 72.10
CA GLN A 13 17.22 -8.86 71.79
C GLN A 13 17.70 -8.26 70.45
N ARG A 14 19.02 -8.32 70.17
CA ARG A 14 19.58 -7.84 68.89
C ARG A 14 19.10 -8.69 67.71
N SER A 15 19.19 -10.01 67.86
CA SER A 15 18.71 -10.96 66.84
C SER A 15 17.21 -10.78 66.53
N ARG A 16 16.38 -10.56 67.57
CA ARG A 16 14.95 -10.23 67.40
C ARG A 16 14.73 -8.94 66.60
N LEU A 17 15.49 -7.88 66.85
CA LEU A 17 15.36 -6.62 66.10
C LEU A 17 15.77 -6.76 64.63
N THR A 18 16.87 -7.45 64.35
CA THR A 18 17.30 -7.70 62.95
C THR A 18 16.35 -8.65 62.22
N PHE A 19 15.73 -9.59 62.94
CA PHE A 19 14.71 -10.49 62.38
C PHE A 19 13.41 -9.74 62.05
N THR A 20 12.89 -8.88 62.95
CA THR A 20 11.69 -8.08 62.63
C THR A 20 11.95 -7.10 61.48
N LEU A 21 13.13 -6.47 61.42
CA LEU A 21 13.53 -5.63 60.28
C LEU A 21 13.57 -6.44 58.97
N ALA A 22 14.15 -7.64 58.98
CA ALA A 22 14.19 -8.51 57.80
C ALA A 22 12.78 -8.93 57.35
N CYS A 23 11.88 -9.28 58.27
CA CYS A 23 10.48 -9.61 57.95
C CYS A 23 9.72 -8.42 57.34
N ILE A 24 9.95 -7.19 57.84
CA ILE A 24 9.32 -5.98 57.29
C ILE A 24 9.84 -5.68 55.88
N LEU A 25 11.16 -5.74 55.66
CA LEU A 25 11.77 -5.51 54.35
C LEU A 25 11.34 -6.57 53.31
N LEU A 26 11.31 -7.85 53.70
CA LEU A 26 10.92 -8.94 52.80
C LEU A 26 9.41 -8.94 52.52
N GLY A 27 8.57 -8.61 53.50
CA GLY A 27 7.14 -8.41 53.29
C GLY A 27 6.84 -7.22 52.38
N GLY A 28 7.59 -6.11 52.54
CA GLY A 28 7.52 -4.96 51.64
C GLY A 28 7.93 -5.29 50.21
N LEU A 29 9.03 -6.04 50.02
CA LEU A 29 9.49 -6.51 48.71
C LEU A 29 8.43 -7.40 48.02
N LEU A 30 7.81 -8.32 48.77
CA LEU A 30 6.78 -9.22 48.25
C LEU A 30 5.53 -8.43 47.79
N LEU A 31 5.04 -7.52 48.64
CA LEU A 31 3.88 -6.66 48.32
C LEU A 31 4.16 -5.75 47.12
N ALA A 32 5.36 -5.15 47.06
CA ALA A 32 5.81 -4.36 45.92
C ALA A 32 5.89 -5.20 44.63
N GLY A 33 6.41 -6.42 44.69
CA GLY A 33 6.49 -7.32 43.54
C GLY A 33 5.11 -7.70 42.96
N ILE A 34 4.13 -7.97 43.82
CA ILE A 34 2.74 -8.23 43.39
C ILE A 34 2.16 -6.99 42.69
N TYR A 35 2.29 -5.81 43.31
CA TYR A 35 1.80 -4.56 42.72
C TYR A 35 2.45 -4.26 41.36
N LEU A 36 3.78 -4.40 41.29
CA LEU A 36 4.56 -4.06 40.10
C LEU A 36 4.30 -5.02 38.93
N SER A 37 4.01 -6.29 39.20
CA SER A 37 3.54 -7.28 38.21
C SER A 37 2.19 -6.87 37.58
N ILE A 38 1.23 -6.44 38.41
CA ILE A 38 -0.08 -5.94 37.93
C ILE A 38 0.09 -4.65 37.10
N VAL A 39 1.03 -3.78 37.48
CA VAL A 39 1.36 -2.57 36.71
C VAL A 39 2.03 -2.92 35.38
N ALA A 40 2.96 -3.88 35.35
CA ALA A 40 3.66 -4.32 34.14
C ALA A 40 2.69 -4.81 33.05
N GLY A 41 1.71 -5.65 33.40
CA GLY A 41 0.69 -6.11 32.45
C GLY A 41 -0.22 -4.99 31.91
N LYS A 42 -0.41 -3.90 32.66
CA LYS A 42 -1.11 -2.69 32.17
C LYS A 42 -0.21 -1.83 31.29
N ALA A 43 1.04 -1.62 31.69
CA ALA A 43 2.03 -0.83 30.95
C ALA A 43 2.32 -1.45 29.57
N ALA A 44 2.51 -2.78 29.50
CA ALA A 44 2.68 -3.50 28.24
C ALA A 44 1.51 -3.25 27.27
N LYS A 45 0.26 -3.30 27.76
CA LYS A 45 -0.95 -3.06 26.95
C LYS A 45 -1.19 -1.57 26.61
N HIS A 46 -0.54 -0.63 27.29
CA HIS A 46 -0.53 0.79 26.92
C HIS A 46 0.49 1.03 25.81
N GLN A 47 1.74 0.65 26.06
CA GLN A 47 2.86 0.80 25.13
C GLN A 47 2.59 0.09 23.79
N THR A 48 1.94 -1.07 23.80
CA THR A 48 1.56 -1.80 22.57
C THR A 48 0.52 -1.03 21.74
N ARG A 49 -0.39 -0.25 22.36
CA ARG A 49 -1.34 0.60 21.64
C ARG A 49 -0.67 1.84 21.04
N GLU A 50 0.18 2.52 21.80
CA GLU A 50 0.93 3.69 21.31
C GLU A 50 1.83 3.30 20.12
N GLN A 51 2.50 2.15 20.21
CA GLN A 51 3.24 1.57 19.09
C GLN A 51 2.32 1.19 17.92
N GLY A 52 1.13 0.66 18.19
CA GLY A 52 0.11 0.34 17.19
C GLY A 52 -0.44 1.56 16.43
N GLU A 53 -0.71 2.67 17.12
CA GLU A 53 -1.15 3.93 16.51
C GLU A 53 -0.08 4.50 15.58
N LEU A 54 1.18 4.57 16.04
CA LEU A 54 2.31 5.07 15.25
C LEU A 54 2.59 4.17 14.03
N LEU A 55 2.65 2.84 14.23
CA LEU A 55 2.79 1.89 13.14
C LEU A 55 1.65 2.02 12.13
N GLY A 56 0.43 2.17 12.63
CA GLY A 56 -0.78 2.31 11.83
C GLY A 56 -0.75 3.54 10.93
N GLN A 57 -0.41 4.71 11.47
CA GLN A 57 -0.27 5.96 10.70
C GLN A 57 0.84 5.85 9.62
N GLN A 58 1.96 5.22 9.95
CA GLN A 58 3.03 4.91 8.98
C GLN A 58 2.54 3.92 7.90
N THR A 59 1.81 2.88 8.30
CA THR A 59 1.23 1.88 7.40
C THR A 59 0.24 2.50 6.42
N VAL A 60 -0.66 3.38 6.87
CA VAL A 60 -1.58 4.12 6.00
C VAL A 60 -0.81 4.96 4.97
N THR A 61 0.30 5.58 5.36
CA THR A 61 1.15 6.38 4.46
C THR A 61 1.83 5.51 3.39
N LEU A 62 2.23 4.28 3.74
CA LEU A 62 2.83 3.31 2.80
C LEU A 62 1.80 2.62 1.89
N ILE A 63 0.59 2.33 2.41
CA ILE A 63 -0.46 1.58 1.70
C ILE A 63 -1.32 2.48 0.81
N LYS A 64 -1.61 3.73 1.21
CA LYS A 64 -2.55 4.61 0.48
C LYS A 64 -2.21 4.77 -1.02
N PRO A 65 -0.94 4.92 -1.46
CA PRO A 65 -0.63 4.94 -2.89
C PRO A 65 -0.97 3.62 -3.60
N ALA A 66 -0.59 2.46 -3.02
CA ALA A 66 -0.88 1.15 -3.61
C ALA A 66 -2.39 0.84 -3.66
N LEU A 67 -3.15 1.30 -2.65
CA LEU A 67 -4.62 1.20 -2.61
C LEU A 67 -5.29 2.05 -3.70
N LEU A 68 -4.78 3.26 -3.96
CA LEU A 68 -5.23 4.12 -5.07
C LEU A 68 -4.80 3.59 -6.45
N SER A 69 -3.81 2.69 -6.49
CA SER A 69 -3.28 2.10 -7.73
C SER A 69 -3.94 0.76 -8.11
N ASP A 70 -4.85 0.25 -7.27
CA ASP A 70 -5.28 -1.16 -7.21
C ASP A 70 -4.12 -2.19 -7.26
N ASP A 71 -2.93 -1.81 -6.76
CA ASP A 71 -1.74 -2.68 -6.77
C ASP A 71 -1.81 -3.67 -5.60
N GLY A 72 -2.66 -4.69 -5.78
CA GLY A 72 -2.80 -5.81 -4.86
C GLY A 72 -1.48 -6.57 -4.59
N VAL A 73 -0.48 -6.48 -5.46
CA VAL A 73 0.83 -7.12 -5.26
C VAL A 73 1.68 -6.31 -4.27
N SER A 74 1.79 -5.00 -4.47
CA SER A 74 2.46 -4.10 -3.52
C SER A 74 1.73 -4.04 -2.18
N LEU A 75 0.39 -4.02 -2.19
CA LEU A 75 -0.42 -4.09 -0.97
C LEU A 75 -0.11 -5.35 -0.15
N ASN A 76 -0.22 -6.54 -0.76
CA ASN A 76 0.05 -7.80 -0.07
C ASN A 76 1.52 -7.90 0.36
N PHE A 77 2.47 -7.33 -0.39
CA PHE A 77 3.86 -7.25 0.06
C PHE A 77 4.00 -6.41 1.33
N VAL A 78 3.42 -5.20 1.39
CA VAL A 78 3.52 -4.31 2.56
C VAL A 78 2.88 -4.95 3.79
N LEU A 79 1.66 -5.51 3.65
CA LEU A 79 0.97 -6.23 4.72
C LEU A 79 1.83 -7.39 5.28
N ASN A 80 2.47 -8.17 4.40
CA ASN A 80 3.34 -9.28 4.81
C ASN A 80 4.71 -8.86 5.38
N GLN A 81 5.17 -7.62 5.17
CA GLN A 81 6.34 -7.09 5.90
C GLN A 81 5.97 -6.61 7.30
N LEU A 82 4.79 -6.01 7.47
CA LEU A 82 4.33 -5.46 8.75
C LEU A 82 4.07 -6.56 9.79
N VAL A 83 3.51 -7.70 9.36
CA VAL A 83 3.30 -8.91 10.20
C VAL A 83 4.62 -9.59 10.63
N ARG A 84 5.78 -9.14 10.13
CA ARG A 84 7.10 -9.60 10.65
C ARG A 84 7.55 -8.85 11.90
N GLN A 85 6.82 -7.81 12.32
CA GLN A 85 7.12 -7.07 13.54
C GLN A 85 6.61 -7.86 14.75
N PRO A 86 7.38 -7.97 15.85
CA PRO A 86 7.08 -8.93 16.92
C PRO A 86 5.77 -8.63 17.68
N TYR A 87 5.24 -7.41 17.57
CA TYR A 87 3.99 -6.97 18.20
C TYR A 87 2.78 -6.96 17.25
N VAL A 88 2.92 -7.47 16.02
CA VAL A 88 1.87 -7.51 14.99
C VAL A 88 1.60 -8.97 14.60
N GLU A 89 0.43 -9.50 14.91
CA GLU A 89 0.10 -10.91 14.66
C GLU A 89 -0.74 -11.11 13.40
N ALA A 90 -1.66 -10.17 13.11
CA ALA A 90 -2.37 -10.10 11.84
C ALA A 90 -2.71 -8.64 11.46
N ILE A 91 -2.87 -8.40 10.16
CA ILE A 91 -3.43 -7.16 9.61
C ILE A 91 -4.45 -7.53 8.53
N ILE A 92 -5.61 -6.87 8.57
CA ILE A 92 -6.70 -7.02 7.61
C ILE A 92 -7.00 -5.63 7.03
N LEU A 93 -7.12 -5.51 5.70
CA LEU A 93 -7.58 -4.30 5.03
C LEU A 93 -8.95 -4.56 4.38
N LYS A 94 -9.90 -3.68 4.69
CA LYS A 94 -11.31 -3.77 4.27
C LYS A 94 -11.75 -2.52 3.52
N ASP A 95 -12.65 -2.72 2.57
CA ASP A 95 -13.50 -1.71 1.94
C ASP A 95 -14.48 -1.12 2.99
N PRO A 96 -14.95 0.14 2.86
CA PRO A 96 -16.08 0.67 3.64
C PRO A 96 -17.34 -0.22 3.66
N LYS A 97 -17.48 -1.13 2.69
CA LYS A 97 -18.54 -2.16 2.60
C LYS A 97 -18.19 -3.48 3.32
N ASP A 98 -17.17 -3.50 4.18
CA ASP A 98 -16.58 -4.66 4.87
C ASP A 98 -16.06 -5.78 3.93
N ARG A 99 -15.91 -5.49 2.63
CA ARG A 99 -15.29 -6.38 1.64
C ARG A 99 -13.78 -6.45 1.88
N LEU A 100 -13.23 -7.66 1.98
CA LEU A 100 -11.79 -7.88 2.15
C LEU A 100 -11.01 -7.40 0.91
N ILE A 101 -10.02 -6.53 1.11
CA ILE A 101 -9.08 -6.06 0.08
C ILE A 101 -7.75 -6.81 0.21
N GLY A 102 -7.28 -7.05 1.44
CA GLY A 102 -6.05 -7.80 1.70
C GLY A 102 -5.93 -8.27 3.14
N ARG A 103 -5.12 -9.31 3.38
CA ARG A 103 -4.81 -9.83 4.72
C ARG A 103 -3.39 -10.37 4.76
N ALA A 104 -2.70 -10.14 5.87
CA ALA A 104 -1.51 -10.88 6.26
C ALA A 104 -1.65 -11.39 7.70
N GLY A 105 -0.98 -12.51 8.01
CA GLY A 105 -0.98 -13.09 9.35
C GLY A 105 -2.23 -13.89 9.72
N GLU A 106 -2.17 -14.44 10.93
CA GLU A 106 -3.18 -15.36 11.47
C GLU A 106 -3.47 -15.02 12.93
N ILE A 107 -4.75 -14.86 13.24
CA ILE A 107 -5.24 -14.48 14.56
C ILE A 107 -5.23 -15.75 15.43
N THR A 108 -4.15 -16.01 16.17
CA THR A 108 -4.01 -17.25 16.95
C THR A 108 -4.55 -17.13 18.38
N GLN A 109 -4.74 -15.91 18.88
CA GLN A 109 -5.16 -15.65 20.27
C GLN A 109 -6.28 -14.60 20.37
N ASP A 110 -7.19 -14.78 21.33
CA ASP A 110 -8.25 -13.81 21.68
C ASP A 110 -7.76 -12.70 22.63
N THR A 111 -6.50 -12.77 23.06
CA THR A 111 -5.81 -11.78 23.91
C THR A 111 -5.29 -10.56 23.14
N LEU A 112 -5.39 -10.58 21.80
CA LEU A 112 -4.85 -9.56 20.89
C LEU A 112 -5.63 -8.24 21.02
N ILE A 113 -4.87 -7.14 20.94
CA ILE A 113 -5.45 -5.79 20.92
C ILE A 113 -5.84 -5.49 19.47
N LYS A 114 -7.15 -5.52 19.19
CA LYS A 114 -7.70 -5.06 17.92
C LYS A 114 -7.68 -3.53 17.86
N GLN A 115 -7.29 -2.99 16.72
CA GLN A 115 -7.19 -1.56 16.49
C GLN A 115 -7.53 -1.23 15.03
N GLU A 116 -8.56 -0.42 14.83
CA GLU A 116 -9.06 -0.02 13.51
C GLU A 116 -8.60 1.40 13.17
N ILE A 117 -8.17 1.60 11.92
CA ILE A 117 -7.64 2.87 11.43
C ILE A 117 -8.28 3.18 10.08
N LEU A 118 -8.98 4.31 10.01
CA LEU A 118 -9.72 4.75 8.84
C LEU A 118 -8.77 5.44 7.85
N ILE A 119 -8.70 4.91 6.63
CA ILE A 119 -7.94 5.51 5.53
C ILE A 119 -8.86 6.49 4.79
N HIS A 120 -8.54 7.78 4.85
CA HIS A 120 -9.32 8.84 4.21
C HIS A 120 -8.60 9.43 2.98
N GLN A 121 -9.39 9.87 2.00
CA GLN A 121 -8.99 10.76 0.92
C GLN A 121 -10.04 11.88 0.83
N GLN A 122 -9.58 13.13 0.97
CA GLN A 122 -10.46 14.30 1.08
C GLN A 122 -11.52 14.08 2.18
N THR A 123 -12.78 13.83 1.82
CA THR A 123 -13.90 13.59 2.74
C THR A 123 -14.43 12.15 2.74
N GLN A 124 -13.89 11.26 1.91
CA GLN A 124 -14.36 9.87 1.79
C GLN A 124 -13.42 8.89 2.50
N THR A 125 -13.99 7.81 3.06
CA THR A 125 -13.24 6.64 3.53
C THR A 125 -12.91 5.74 2.35
N LEU A 126 -11.62 5.49 2.10
CA LEU A 126 -11.13 4.54 1.11
C LEU A 126 -11.13 3.11 1.62
N ALA A 127 -10.70 2.91 2.87
CA ALA A 127 -10.54 1.60 3.49
C ALA A 127 -10.46 1.69 5.02
N ILE A 128 -10.64 0.55 5.68
CA ILE A 128 -10.46 0.34 7.11
C ILE A 128 -9.30 -0.65 7.30
N LEU A 129 -8.26 -0.23 8.01
CA LEU A 129 -7.09 -1.03 8.36
C LEU A 129 -7.24 -1.57 9.78
N GLU A 130 -7.44 -2.88 9.93
CA GLU A 130 -7.65 -3.57 11.21
C GLU A 130 -6.35 -4.31 11.61
N LEU A 131 -5.64 -3.78 12.61
CA LEU A 131 -4.43 -4.38 13.19
C LEU A 131 -4.81 -5.26 14.39
N HIS A 132 -4.17 -6.42 14.49
CA HIS A 132 -4.25 -7.32 15.65
C HIS A 132 -2.87 -7.38 16.32
N LEU A 133 -2.75 -6.71 17.46
CA LEU A 133 -1.47 -6.44 18.12
C LEU A 133 -1.25 -7.36 19.32
N ASN A 134 -0.06 -7.95 19.42
CA ASN A 134 0.30 -8.88 20.48
C ASN A 134 1.09 -8.17 21.60
N PRO A 135 0.59 -8.13 22.86
CA PRO A 135 1.26 -7.46 23.97
C PRO A 135 2.33 -8.31 24.70
N GLU A 136 2.44 -9.61 24.43
CA GLU A 136 3.41 -10.50 25.10
C GLU A 136 4.88 -10.05 24.98
N PRO A 137 5.40 -9.61 23.82
CA PRO A 137 6.81 -9.19 23.71
C PRO A 137 7.15 -8.02 24.64
N ASN A 138 6.24 -7.04 24.75
CA ASN A 138 6.38 -5.91 25.67
C ASN A 138 6.24 -6.36 27.14
N GLN A 139 5.32 -7.30 27.43
CA GLN A 139 5.17 -7.87 28.77
C GLN A 139 6.42 -8.65 29.21
N GLN A 140 7.03 -9.44 28.32
CA GLN A 140 8.26 -10.17 28.57
C GLN A 140 9.45 -9.22 28.77
N HIS A 141 9.56 -8.16 27.96
CA HIS A 141 10.58 -7.14 28.13
C HIS A 141 10.48 -6.46 29.51
N ILE A 142 9.29 -6.01 29.90
CA ILE A 142 9.07 -5.39 31.22
C ILE A 142 9.29 -6.39 32.36
N SER A 143 8.86 -7.64 32.21
CA SER A 143 9.08 -8.71 33.20
C SER A 143 10.58 -8.96 33.46
N ASN A 144 11.39 -9.00 32.40
CA ASN A 144 12.85 -9.13 32.52
C ASN A 144 13.49 -7.96 33.27
N LEU A 145 13.02 -6.73 33.05
CA LEU A 145 13.43 -5.55 33.83
C LEU A 145 13.01 -5.68 35.31
N LEU A 146 11.79 -6.16 35.59
CA LEU A 146 11.34 -6.37 36.97
C LEU A 146 12.24 -7.37 37.71
N ILE A 147 12.58 -8.49 37.09
CA ILE A 147 13.49 -9.50 37.68
C ILE A 147 14.85 -8.86 38.04
N GLN A 148 15.41 -8.02 37.17
CA GLN A 148 16.65 -7.29 37.46
C GLN A 148 16.50 -6.33 38.66
N THR A 149 15.38 -5.59 38.75
CA THR A 149 15.12 -4.70 39.90
C THR A 149 14.92 -5.46 41.22
N VAL A 150 14.30 -6.64 41.20
CA VAL A 150 14.11 -7.49 42.39
C VAL A 150 15.45 -8.03 42.89
N ILE A 151 16.35 -8.45 41.99
CA ILE A 151 17.72 -8.87 42.35
C ILE A 151 18.48 -7.71 43.00
N LEU A 152 18.41 -6.50 42.42
CA LEU A 152 19.06 -5.30 42.98
C LEU A 152 18.50 -4.93 44.36
N ALA A 153 17.16 -4.97 44.53
CA ALA A 153 16.52 -4.70 45.80
C ALA A 153 16.91 -5.72 46.89
N LEU A 154 17.04 -7.01 46.52
CA LEU A 154 17.49 -8.06 47.43
C LEU A 154 18.95 -7.84 47.88
N ILE A 155 19.84 -7.39 46.98
CA ILE A 155 21.21 -7.01 47.34
C ILE A 155 21.22 -5.84 48.33
N ILE A 156 20.38 -4.81 48.13
CA ILE A 156 20.24 -3.67 49.04
C ILE A 156 19.70 -4.12 50.42
N ILE A 157 18.76 -5.07 50.46
CA ILE A 157 18.26 -5.65 51.71
C ILE A 157 19.38 -6.41 52.45
N ILE A 158 20.22 -7.18 51.76
CA ILE A 158 21.38 -7.84 52.37
C ILE A 158 22.39 -6.81 52.92
N LEU A 159 22.69 -5.74 52.18
CA LEU A 159 23.61 -4.70 52.62
C LEU A 159 23.08 -3.91 53.84
N THR A 160 21.78 -3.60 53.88
CA THR A 160 21.17 -2.90 55.02
C THR A 160 21.07 -3.79 56.26
N LEU A 161 20.75 -5.08 56.11
CA LEU A 161 20.74 -6.03 57.23
C LEU A 161 22.14 -6.30 57.77
N THR A 162 23.16 -6.47 56.92
CA THR A 162 24.55 -6.65 57.36
C THR A 162 25.12 -5.39 58.02
N GLY A 163 24.84 -4.20 57.46
CA GLY A 163 25.18 -2.92 58.09
C GLY A 163 24.51 -2.74 59.47
N CYS A 164 23.21 -3.03 59.56
CA CYS A 164 22.45 -2.99 60.83
C CYS A 164 23.04 -3.95 61.87
N TRP A 165 23.37 -5.18 61.49
CA TRP A 165 24.01 -6.17 62.37
C TRP A 165 25.37 -5.69 62.88
N ILE A 166 26.22 -5.13 62.01
CA ILE A 166 27.53 -4.58 62.39
C ILE A 166 27.36 -3.42 63.38
N LEU A 167 26.46 -2.47 63.12
CA LEU A 167 26.18 -1.34 64.04
C LEU A 167 25.66 -1.84 65.40
N LEU A 168 24.69 -2.77 65.41
CA LEU A 168 24.18 -3.37 66.65
C LEU A 168 25.23 -4.20 67.39
N SER A 169 26.21 -4.80 66.71
CA SER A 169 27.29 -5.54 67.36
C SER A 169 28.25 -4.61 68.13
N ARG A 170 28.54 -3.42 67.59
CA ARG A 170 29.57 -2.49 68.09
C ARG A 170 29.22 -1.77 69.39
N HIS A 171 27.98 -1.85 69.89
CA HIS A 171 27.55 -1.27 71.16
C HIS A 171 27.36 -2.33 72.27
N PRO A 172 28.41 -2.75 73.00
CA PRO A 172 28.23 -3.33 74.35
C PRO A 172 27.77 -2.23 75.32
N ALA A 173 27.04 -2.59 76.37
CA ALA A 173 26.47 -1.62 77.29
C ALA A 173 27.54 -0.97 78.19
N ARG A 174 27.91 0.28 77.91
CA ARG A 174 28.36 1.24 78.92
C ARG A 174 27.21 2.19 79.22
N LEU A 175 26.59 2.00 80.39
CA LEU A 175 25.70 2.96 81.03
C LEU A 175 26.02 2.94 82.52
N SER A 176 27.03 3.73 82.89
CA SER A 176 26.92 4.51 84.12
C SER A 176 26.43 5.89 83.67
N GLU A 177 25.47 6.44 84.40
CA GLU A 177 24.99 7.82 84.35
C GLU A 177 24.65 8.47 82.99
N ALA A 178 23.34 8.71 82.80
CA ALA A 178 22.88 10.07 82.56
C ALA A 178 23.25 10.94 83.78
N GLU A 179 23.55 12.23 83.68
CA GLU A 179 22.92 13.24 82.82
C GLU A 179 23.79 13.82 81.68
N PRO A 180 23.19 14.44 80.63
CA PRO A 180 23.44 13.92 79.28
C PRO A 180 23.68 14.96 78.14
N THR A 181 23.83 14.41 76.92
CA THR A 181 23.28 14.87 75.62
C THR A 181 24.28 15.33 74.53
N ILE A 182 23.93 14.96 73.29
CA ILE A 182 24.42 15.43 71.96
C ILE A 182 25.64 14.68 71.39
N ALA A 183 25.62 14.49 70.07
CA ALA A 183 26.45 13.64 69.21
C ALA A 183 27.17 14.52 68.12
N PRO A 184 27.70 14.06 66.95
CA PRO A 184 27.61 12.75 66.27
C PRO A 184 28.97 12.15 65.83
N THR A 185 28.93 11.17 64.92
CA THR A 185 30.02 10.24 64.55
C THR A 185 30.43 10.35 63.08
N ASP A 186 31.67 9.96 62.77
CA ASP A 186 32.25 9.94 61.42
C ASP A 186 32.31 8.53 60.77
N SER A 187 32.72 8.52 59.50
CA SER A 187 33.04 7.46 58.51
C SER A 187 33.82 6.17 58.98
N HIS A 188 34.20 5.15 58.17
CA HIS A 188 34.49 5.00 56.73
C HIS A 188 34.42 3.53 56.21
N ASN A 189 34.81 3.32 54.94
CA ASN A 189 34.80 2.07 54.13
C ASN A 189 35.93 1.05 54.46
N LEU A 190 35.86 -0.20 53.94
CA LEU A 190 36.77 -0.73 52.88
C LEU A 190 36.43 -2.16 52.35
N SER A 191 37.11 -2.55 51.25
CA SER A 191 37.00 -3.77 50.40
C SER A 191 37.91 -4.94 50.90
N PRO A 192 38.34 -6.00 50.13
CA PRO A 192 38.09 -6.43 48.73
C PRO A 192 37.87 -7.96 48.48
N ASN A 193 37.76 -8.37 47.20
CA ASN A 193 37.86 -9.76 46.69
C ASN A 193 39.30 -10.14 46.28
N THR A 194 39.61 -11.44 46.12
CA THR A 194 40.36 -12.09 44.98
C THR A 194 40.63 -13.59 45.27
N PHE A 195 40.23 -14.52 44.37
CA PHE A 195 41.09 -15.53 43.70
C PHE A 195 40.27 -16.53 42.84
N LEU A 196 40.97 -17.29 41.97
CA LEU A 196 40.39 -18.21 40.97
C LEU A 196 40.11 -19.63 41.51
N ALA A 197 39.38 -20.41 40.72
CA ALA A 197 39.24 -21.86 40.86
C ALA A 197 39.77 -22.58 39.59
N GLU A 198 40.16 -23.85 39.72
CA GLU A 198 40.81 -24.66 38.67
C GLU A 198 39.90 -25.80 38.16
N ALA A 199 40.40 -26.62 37.24
CA ALA A 199 39.74 -27.73 36.53
C ALA A 199 39.13 -28.81 37.47
N THR A 200 38.27 -29.75 37.03
CA THR A 200 38.48 -30.77 35.98
C THR A 200 37.18 -31.51 35.57
N HIS A 201 37.21 -32.26 34.45
CA HIS A 201 36.66 -33.63 34.16
C HIS A 201 35.39 -34.18 34.90
N ASP A 202 34.54 -35.05 34.33
CA ASP A 202 34.68 -35.97 33.17
C ASP A 202 33.32 -36.49 32.63
N SER A 203 33.33 -37.18 31.47
CA SER A 203 32.51 -38.36 31.06
C SER A 203 30.95 -38.41 31.19
N ALA A 204 30.20 -39.27 30.48
CA ALA A 204 30.34 -39.94 29.16
C ALA A 204 29.06 -40.76 28.82
N GLN A 205 28.81 -41.01 27.51
CA GLN A 205 27.93 -42.09 26.95
C GLN A 205 26.38 -41.97 27.21
N LYS A 206 25.46 -42.57 26.42
CA LYS A 206 25.55 -43.41 25.19
C LYS A 206 24.26 -43.36 24.32
N LYS A 207 24.44 -43.68 23.03
CA LYS A 207 23.52 -44.24 22.00
C LYS A 207 22.08 -44.62 22.38
N HIS A 208 21.13 -44.40 21.45
CA HIS A 208 20.61 -45.46 20.54
C HIS A 208 19.93 -44.88 19.28
N SER A 209 19.41 -45.73 18.37
CA SER A 209 19.10 -45.43 16.96
C SER A 209 17.81 -46.14 16.46
N PRO A 210 17.13 -45.65 15.39
CA PRO A 210 15.81 -46.10 14.88
C PRO A 210 15.92 -47.37 13.97
N PRO A 211 14.90 -47.88 13.22
CA PRO A 211 13.53 -47.40 12.84
C PRO A 211 12.44 -48.51 13.06
N PRO A 212 11.27 -48.65 12.35
CA PRO A 212 10.65 -47.87 11.26
C PRO A 212 9.11 -47.61 11.28
N VAL A 213 8.72 -46.74 10.34
CA VAL A 213 7.48 -46.61 9.54
C VAL A 213 6.33 -47.62 9.75
N ASP A 214 5.11 -47.08 9.83
CA ASP A 214 3.94 -47.63 9.12
C ASP A 214 3.03 -46.46 8.65
N THR A 215 2.27 -46.60 7.56
CA THR A 215 1.49 -45.48 6.96
C THR A 215 0.24 -46.00 6.26
N LYS A 216 -0.93 -45.38 6.50
CA LYS A 216 -2.19 -45.75 5.83
C LYS A 216 -3.05 -44.55 5.40
N ASN A 217 -3.59 -44.72 4.21
CA ASN A 217 -4.48 -43.89 3.40
C ASN A 217 -5.42 -42.92 4.14
N ILE A 218 -5.50 -41.69 3.60
CA ILE A 218 -6.74 -40.92 3.45
C ILE A 218 -6.79 -40.48 1.98
N ASP A 219 -7.96 -40.57 1.34
CA ASP A 219 -8.11 -40.38 -0.10
C ASP A 219 -7.96 -38.92 -0.54
N THR A 220 -7.12 -38.67 -1.56
CA THR A 220 -6.96 -37.35 -2.18
C THR A 220 -7.97 -37.16 -3.32
N LEU A 221 -9.02 -36.37 -3.06
CA LEU A 221 -9.91 -35.89 -4.12
C LEU A 221 -9.19 -34.80 -4.93
N ASN A 222 -8.70 -35.16 -6.13
CA ASN A 222 -8.08 -34.20 -7.03
C ASN A 222 -9.09 -33.12 -7.48
N LYS A 223 -8.93 -31.91 -6.96
CA LYS A 223 -9.29 -30.67 -7.65
C LYS A 223 -8.01 -30.15 -8.30
N ASP A 224 -7.86 -30.33 -9.61
CA ASP A 224 -6.99 -29.56 -10.52
C ASP A 224 -7.07 -30.19 -11.93
N ASP A 225 -8.27 -30.23 -12.50
CA ASP A 225 -8.51 -30.65 -13.88
C ASP A 225 -9.50 -29.70 -14.56
N PRO A 226 -9.06 -28.87 -15.53
CA PRO A 226 -9.91 -27.88 -16.18
C PRO A 226 -10.93 -28.51 -17.15
N GLU A 227 -10.73 -29.74 -17.64
CA GLU A 227 -11.59 -30.30 -18.68
C GLU A 227 -13.00 -30.66 -18.15
N GLN A 228 -13.12 -31.09 -16.90
CA GLN A 228 -14.43 -31.37 -16.27
C GLN A 228 -15.28 -30.09 -16.06
N LEU A 229 -14.65 -28.92 -15.86
CA LEU A 229 -15.38 -27.65 -15.77
C LEU A 229 -15.93 -27.20 -17.14
N VAL A 230 -15.25 -27.56 -18.24
CA VAL A 230 -15.69 -27.30 -19.61
C VAL A 230 -16.80 -28.28 -20.05
N GLU A 231 -16.90 -29.46 -19.43
CA GLU A 231 -18.00 -30.40 -19.66
C GLU A 231 -19.32 -29.93 -19.01
N LEU A 232 -19.26 -29.32 -17.82
CA LEU A 232 -20.43 -28.72 -17.13
C LEU A 232 -20.98 -27.45 -17.79
N LEU A 233 -20.25 -26.85 -18.74
CA LEU A 233 -20.65 -25.63 -19.46
C LEU A 233 -21.25 -25.90 -20.85
N ARG A 234 -21.32 -27.17 -21.30
CA ARG A 234 -21.99 -27.53 -22.55
C ARG A 234 -23.50 -27.69 -22.36
N PRO A 235 -24.36 -27.07 -23.20
CA PRO A 235 -25.80 -27.32 -23.16
C PRO A 235 -26.13 -28.80 -23.39
N ALA A 236 -27.14 -29.31 -22.69
CA ALA A 236 -27.66 -30.66 -22.92
C ALA A 236 -28.25 -30.77 -24.34
N SER A 237 -28.04 -31.91 -25.00
CA SER A 237 -28.31 -32.13 -26.43
C SER A 237 -29.78 -32.12 -26.85
N ASP A 238 -30.72 -32.01 -25.91
CA ASP A 238 -32.17 -32.06 -26.13
C ASP A 238 -32.88 -30.74 -25.75
N THR A 239 -32.21 -29.60 -25.91
CA THR A 239 -32.88 -28.28 -25.88
C THR A 239 -33.36 -27.87 -27.29
N PRO A 240 -34.61 -27.39 -27.44
CA PRO A 240 -35.07 -26.90 -28.74
C PRO A 240 -34.29 -25.66 -29.16
N ALA A 241 -33.91 -25.59 -30.44
CA ALA A 241 -33.06 -24.54 -30.97
C ALA A 241 -33.66 -23.14 -30.77
N MET A 242 -32.82 -22.18 -30.43
CA MET A 242 -33.17 -20.76 -30.39
C MET A 242 -33.53 -20.30 -31.81
N PRO A 243 -34.61 -19.52 -32.01
CA PRO A 243 -35.00 -19.06 -33.35
C PRO A 243 -33.95 -18.11 -33.93
N ASP A 244 -33.70 -18.23 -35.25
CA ASP A 244 -32.71 -17.41 -35.96
C ASP A 244 -33.04 -15.92 -35.90
N PHE A 245 -32.06 -15.13 -35.44
CA PHE A 245 -32.11 -13.67 -35.53
C PHE A 245 -31.67 -13.21 -36.92
N ALA A 246 -32.62 -13.07 -37.83
CA ALA A 246 -32.38 -12.42 -39.12
C ALA A 246 -32.06 -10.91 -38.90
N PRO A 247 -30.87 -10.41 -39.30
CA PRO A 247 -30.57 -8.98 -39.24
C PRO A 247 -31.37 -8.22 -40.29
N PHE A 248 -31.96 -7.09 -39.92
CA PHE A 248 -32.70 -6.20 -40.83
C PHE A 248 -31.75 -5.45 -41.79
N THR A 249 -31.30 -6.12 -42.85
CA THR A 249 -30.44 -5.54 -43.89
C THR A 249 -31.25 -4.74 -44.91
N GLU A 250 -31.68 -3.52 -44.58
CA GLU A 250 -32.28 -2.62 -45.57
C GLU A 250 -31.85 -1.15 -45.41
N HIS A 251 -30.55 -0.91 -45.62
CA HIS A 251 -30.03 0.40 -46.02
C HIS A 251 -29.53 0.31 -47.46
N LYS A 252 -30.47 0.49 -48.39
CA LYS A 252 -30.22 0.55 -49.83
C LYS A 252 -30.05 2.01 -50.24
N GLU A 253 -28.89 2.36 -50.79
CA GLU A 253 -28.60 3.73 -51.23
C GLU A 253 -29.58 4.17 -52.33
N SER A 254 -30.44 5.13 -52.00
CA SER A 254 -31.48 5.65 -52.90
C SER A 254 -30.91 6.66 -53.90
N THR A 255 -30.16 6.17 -54.89
CA THR A 255 -29.84 6.97 -56.08
C THR A 255 -31.12 7.30 -56.84
N ILE A 256 -31.35 8.59 -57.09
CA ILE A 256 -32.52 9.09 -57.82
C ILE A 256 -32.42 8.69 -59.30
N THR A 257 -33.46 8.03 -59.87
CA THR A 257 -34.11 8.38 -61.16
C THR A 257 -35.22 7.38 -61.58
N GLN A 258 -36.46 7.87 -61.57
CA GLN A 258 -37.58 7.64 -62.53
C GLN A 258 -37.99 6.21 -62.98
N SER A 259 -39.09 5.73 -62.38
CA SER A 259 -40.36 5.27 -63.01
C SER A 259 -40.42 4.22 -64.15
N SER A 260 -41.16 3.13 -63.92
CA SER A 260 -42.36 2.78 -64.73
C SER A 260 -43.23 1.66 -64.08
N GLU A 261 -44.55 1.82 -64.14
CA GLU A 261 -45.63 0.85 -63.79
C GLU A 261 -45.91 -0.13 -64.98
N PRO A 262 -46.89 -1.10 -64.99
CA PRO A 262 -48.06 -1.24 -64.09
C PRO A 262 -48.66 -2.66 -63.76
N ALA A 263 -49.62 -2.60 -62.80
CA ALA A 263 -50.92 -3.30 -62.73
C ALA A 263 -51.07 -4.85 -62.67
N ASN A 264 -51.57 -5.36 -61.53
CA ASN A 264 -52.95 -5.89 -61.30
C ASN A 264 -53.00 -6.87 -60.10
N ALA A 265 -54.09 -7.05 -59.33
CA ALA A 265 -55.29 -6.25 -59.00
C ALA A 265 -56.09 -6.97 -57.88
N ALA A 266 -56.99 -6.25 -57.17
CA ALA A 266 -57.92 -6.71 -56.12
C ALA A 266 -57.27 -7.24 -54.80
N ASP A 267 -57.80 -7.04 -53.59
CA ASP A 267 -58.97 -6.29 -53.06
C ASP A 267 -58.87 -6.27 -51.50
N THR A 268 -59.58 -5.49 -50.66
CA THR A 268 -60.28 -4.17 -50.72
C THR A 268 -61.00 -3.97 -49.35
N ILE A 269 -61.13 -2.82 -48.66
CA ILE A 269 -60.56 -1.44 -48.62
C ILE A 269 -60.80 -0.92 -47.18
N VAL A 270 -59.96 -0.02 -46.63
CA VAL A 270 -60.40 0.98 -45.62
C VAL A 270 -59.91 2.38 -46.01
N GLU A 271 -60.86 3.30 -45.98
CA GLU A 271 -60.85 4.71 -46.41
C GLU A 271 -59.86 5.63 -45.67
N GLU A 272 -59.17 6.50 -46.41
CA GLU A 272 -58.56 7.74 -45.88
C GLU A 272 -59.00 8.94 -46.74
N VAL A 273 -59.57 9.97 -46.10
CA VAL A 273 -60.27 11.06 -46.80
C VAL A 273 -59.32 12.24 -47.06
N ASN A 274 -59.20 12.63 -48.33
CA ASN A 274 -58.35 13.72 -48.77
C ASN A 274 -58.97 15.09 -48.41
N LEU A 275 -58.34 15.84 -47.49
CA LEU A 275 -58.75 17.18 -47.07
C LEU A 275 -57.64 18.21 -47.32
N THR A 276 -57.72 18.91 -48.45
CA THR A 276 -56.81 20.03 -48.75
C THR A 276 -56.97 21.17 -47.75
N LEU A 277 -55.90 21.47 -47.00
CA LEU A 277 -55.81 22.61 -46.11
C LEU A 277 -54.92 23.72 -46.73
N PRO A 278 -55.26 25.01 -46.52
CA PRO A 278 -54.68 26.12 -47.28
C PRO A 278 -53.27 26.49 -46.82
N SER A 279 -52.56 27.27 -47.65
CA SER A 279 -51.29 27.90 -47.30
C SER A 279 -51.43 28.76 -46.04
N ARG A 280 -50.98 28.21 -44.91
CA ARG A 280 -50.94 28.91 -43.63
C ARG A 280 -49.57 29.56 -43.49
N ASN A 281 -49.54 30.90 -43.58
CA ASN A 281 -48.33 31.69 -43.37
C ASN A 281 -47.61 31.20 -42.10
N LYS A 282 -46.36 30.74 -42.25
CA LYS A 282 -45.51 30.35 -41.12
C LYS A 282 -45.14 31.62 -40.35
N ALA A 283 -45.92 31.94 -39.32
CA ALA A 283 -45.40 32.75 -38.23
C ALA A 283 -44.11 32.08 -37.71
N PRO A 284 -43.04 32.83 -37.41
CA PRO A 284 -41.85 32.25 -36.82
C PRO A 284 -42.24 31.56 -35.50
N ASN A 285 -41.72 30.35 -35.29
CA ASN A 285 -41.97 29.64 -34.04
C ASN A 285 -41.18 30.35 -32.92
N PRO A 286 -41.84 30.91 -31.89
CA PRO A 286 -41.20 31.78 -30.90
C PRO A 286 -40.09 31.10 -30.08
N LEU A 287 -40.05 29.76 -30.06
CA LEU A 287 -38.92 29.00 -29.50
C LEU A 287 -37.57 29.33 -30.16
N PHE A 288 -37.55 29.72 -31.44
CA PHE A 288 -36.31 29.99 -32.18
C PHE A 288 -35.96 31.49 -32.27
N GLU A 289 -36.77 32.38 -31.68
CA GLU A 289 -36.59 33.83 -31.82
C GLU A 289 -35.34 34.34 -31.06
N ASN A 290 -34.93 33.62 -30.01
CA ASN A 290 -33.72 33.90 -29.22
C ASN A 290 -32.45 33.12 -29.65
N SER A 291 -32.55 32.22 -30.64
CA SER A 291 -31.47 31.32 -31.08
C SER A 291 -30.14 32.00 -31.48
N LYS A 292 -30.15 33.34 -31.69
CA LYS A 292 -28.93 34.14 -31.93
C LYS A 292 -27.98 34.27 -30.73
N HIS A 293 -28.41 33.88 -29.53
CA HIS A 293 -27.60 33.91 -28.31
C HIS A 293 -27.56 32.57 -27.56
N GLU A 294 -28.18 31.53 -28.11
CA GLU A 294 -27.97 30.17 -27.60
C GLU A 294 -26.60 29.69 -28.10
N VAL A 295 -25.62 29.67 -27.20
CA VAL A 295 -24.35 29.00 -27.47
C VAL A 295 -24.65 27.51 -27.52
N GLN A 296 -24.85 27.02 -28.74
CA GLN A 296 -24.92 25.60 -29.03
C GLN A 296 -23.56 25.00 -28.62
N LEU A 297 -23.54 24.31 -27.49
CA LEU A 297 -22.37 23.58 -27.00
C LEU A 297 -22.19 22.36 -27.90
N ASP A 298 -21.45 22.57 -29.00
CA ASP A 298 -21.04 21.51 -29.91
C ASP A 298 -20.11 20.52 -29.16
N LEU A 299 -20.71 19.46 -28.62
CA LEU A 299 -20.01 18.34 -27.98
C LEU A 299 -18.92 17.72 -28.88
N TYR A 300 -19.03 17.90 -30.20
CA TYR A 300 -18.08 17.43 -31.20
C TYR A 300 -16.92 18.39 -31.51
N THR A 301 -16.90 19.62 -30.97
CA THR A 301 -15.83 20.59 -31.26
C THR A 301 -14.46 20.08 -30.85
N PHE A 302 -14.32 19.42 -29.69
CA PHE A 302 -13.01 19.10 -29.14
C PHE A 302 -12.27 18.02 -29.95
N GLU A 303 -12.96 16.96 -30.38
CA GLU A 303 -12.40 15.92 -31.26
C GLU A 303 -12.00 16.49 -32.64
N GLN A 304 -12.84 17.34 -33.22
CA GLN A 304 -12.54 18.02 -34.49
C GLN A 304 -11.40 19.05 -34.35
N GLU A 305 -11.28 19.73 -33.20
CA GLU A 305 -10.18 20.67 -32.95
C GLU A 305 -8.84 19.98 -32.68
N LEU A 306 -8.83 18.81 -32.03
CA LEU A 306 -7.62 18.02 -31.81
C LEU A 306 -7.05 17.42 -33.12
N GLU A 307 -7.91 17.20 -34.11
CA GLU A 307 -7.59 16.49 -35.37
C GLU A 307 -7.00 15.09 -35.07
N LEU A 308 -7.69 14.33 -34.23
CA LEU A 308 -7.21 13.03 -33.69
C LEU A 308 -6.83 12.01 -34.79
N ILE A 309 -7.59 11.99 -35.89
CA ILE A 309 -7.35 11.13 -37.07
C ILE A 309 -6.45 11.88 -38.08
N VAL A 310 -5.23 12.19 -37.67
CA VAL A 310 -4.19 12.85 -38.50
C VAL A 310 -3.21 11.86 -39.13
N ALA A 311 -2.63 12.23 -40.27
CA ALA A 311 -1.63 11.44 -40.98
C ALA A 311 -0.22 11.57 -40.35
N ALA A 312 0.65 10.58 -40.55
CA ALA A 312 1.98 10.54 -39.91
C ALA A 312 2.93 11.68 -40.33
N ASP A 313 2.66 12.39 -41.43
CA ASP A 313 3.39 13.58 -41.88
C ASP A 313 2.98 14.88 -41.14
N THR A 314 1.90 14.82 -40.37
CA THR A 314 1.26 15.93 -39.67
C THR A 314 0.95 15.61 -38.20
N ALA A 315 1.21 14.38 -37.78
CA ALA A 315 1.09 13.95 -36.39
C ALA A 315 2.17 14.58 -35.49
N GLY A 316 1.79 14.79 -34.24
CA GLY A 316 2.68 14.99 -33.11
C GLY A 316 2.15 14.18 -31.93
N TYR A 317 3.05 13.85 -31.01
CA TYR A 317 2.71 13.10 -29.80
C TYR A 317 3.17 13.84 -28.55
N LEU A 318 2.40 13.73 -27.48
CA LEU A 318 2.68 14.33 -26.19
C LEU A 318 2.48 13.29 -25.08
N LEU A 319 3.55 12.94 -24.38
CA LEU A 319 3.46 12.27 -23.08
C LEU A 319 3.37 13.35 -22.00
N TYR A 320 2.29 13.36 -21.24
CA TYR A 320 2.08 14.17 -20.04
C TYR A 320 2.19 13.28 -18.80
N LEU A 321 2.82 13.80 -17.76
CA LEU A 321 2.93 13.16 -16.45
C LEU A 321 2.38 14.14 -15.40
N ASP A 322 1.31 13.73 -14.71
CA ASP A 322 0.82 14.45 -13.54
C ASP A 322 1.70 14.08 -12.34
N LEU A 323 2.40 15.08 -11.79
CA LEU A 323 3.26 14.93 -10.61
C LEU A 323 2.64 15.55 -9.34
N ALA A 324 1.51 16.26 -9.48
CA ALA A 324 0.95 17.14 -8.46
C ALA A 324 -0.33 16.61 -7.80
N SER A 325 -1.10 15.77 -8.50
CA SER A 325 -2.41 15.26 -8.04
C SER A 325 -2.32 13.96 -7.25
N GLY A 326 -1.24 13.19 -7.43
CA GLY A 326 -1.13 11.78 -6.96
C GLY A 326 -0.43 11.55 -5.62
N HIS A 327 0.08 12.58 -4.94
CA HIS A 327 0.75 12.44 -3.64
C HIS A 327 -0.17 12.73 -2.45
N SER A 328 0.04 12.04 -1.33
CA SER A 328 -0.68 12.33 -0.09
C SER A 328 -0.11 13.57 0.62
N ASP A 329 -0.98 14.35 1.26
CA ASP A 329 -0.65 15.59 1.99
C ASP A 329 0.34 15.39 3.16
N ASN A 330 0.63 14.13 3.50
CA ASN A 330 1.52 13.72 4.58
C ASN A 330 3.00 13.56 4.15
N ILE A 331 3.31 13.63 2.84
CA ILE A 331 4.70 13.60 2.38
C ILE A 331 5.35 14.96 2.65
N ARG A 332 6.52 14.98 3.29
CA ARG A 332 7.25 16.22 3.56
C ARG A 332 7.79 16.82 2.27
N ASN A 333 7.75 18.15 2.16
CA ASN A 333 8.21 18.89 0.97
C ASN A 333 9.66 18.58 0.55
N ASP A 334 10.56 18.28 1.50
CA ASP A 334 11.95 17.91 1.18
C ASP A 334 12.07 16.48 0.61
N GLU A 335 11.33 15.52 1.16
CA GLU A 335 11.23 14.16 0.63
C GLU A 335 10.50 14.12 -0.73
N LEU A 336 9.51 15.01 -0.93
CA LEU A 336 8.79 15.20 -2.20
C LEU A 336 9.74 15.74 -3.28
N ASN A 337 10.53 16.77 -2.97
CA ASN A 337 11.52 17.33 -3.90
C ASN A 337 12.62 16.31 -4.29
N GLU A 338 13.13 15.51 -3.33
CA GLU A 338 14.04 14.38 -3.62
C GLU A 338 13.39 13.39 -4.61
N LEU A 339 12.11 13.10 -4.40
CA LEU A 339 11.38 12.11 -5.19
C LEU A 339 11.06 12.60 -6.61
N GLN A 340 10.70 13.87 -6.78
CA GLN A 340 10.55 14.49 -8.10
C GLN A 340 11.87 14.50 -8.90
N GLU A 341 13.01 14.78 -8.25
CA GLU A 341 14.31 14.79 -8.93
C GLU A 341 14.72 13.41 -9.49
N TYR A 342 14.32 12.32 -8.84
CA TYR A 342 14.47 10.99 -9.43
C TYR A 342 13.60 10.78 -10.69
N TYR A 343 12.39 11.36 -10.75
CA TYR A 343 11.54 11.27 -11.95
C TYR A 343 12.04 12.16 -13.09
N TYR A 344 12.50 13.38 -12.79
CA TYR A 344 13.19 14.21 -13.77
C TYR A 344 14.39 13.45 -14.39
N ARG A 345 15.23 12.85 -13.54
CA ARG A 345 16.41 12.09 -13.98
C ARG A 345 16.07 10.77 -14.69
N MET A 346 14.92 10.15 -14.39
CA MET A 346 14.40 9.02 -15.19
C MET A 346 13.99 9.49 -16.59
N LEU A 347 13.26 10.61 -16.68
CA LEU A 347 12.81 11.16 -17.96
C LEU A 347 14.00 11.59 -18.83
N ASP A 348 15.03 12.25 -18.26
CA ASP A 348 16.24 12.66 -18.98
C ASP A 348 16.95 11.50 -19.69
N MET A 349 16.96 10.31 -19.10
CA MET A 349 17.52 9.10 -19.75
C MET A 349 16.63 8.54 -20.86
N VAL A 350 15.31 8.71 -20.76
CA VAL A 350 14.35 8.33 -21.81
C VAL A 350 14.49 9.27 -23.01
N ILE A 351 14.64 10.58 -22.78
CA ILE A 351 14.98 11.58 -23.83
C ILE A 351 16.24 11.16 -24.58
N ALA A 352 17.31 10.82 -23.84
CA ALA A 352 18.60 10.47 -24.42
C ALA A 352 18.59 9.22 -25.32
N ILE A 353 17.52 8.41 -25.27
CA ILE A 353 17.30 7.26 -26.14
C ILE A 353 16.35 7.60 -27.30
N TYR A 354 15.22 8.25 -27.01
CA TYR A 354 14.11 8.42 -27.98
C TYR A 354 13.99 9.81 -28.63
N GLN A 355 14.83 10.77 -28.24
CA GLN A 355 15.02 12.08 -28.90
C GLN A 355 13.79 13.01 -28.91
N GLY A 356 12.91 12.90 -27.91
CA GLY A 356 11.82 13.87 -27.68
C GLY A 356 12.31 15.17 -27.03
N GLU A 357 11.41 16.15 -26.93
CA GLU A 357 11.66 17.47 -26.34
C GLU A 357 10.90 17.61 -25.01
N VAL A 358 11.61 17.89 -23.91
CA VAL A 358 10.98 18.06 -22.59
C VAL A 358 10.85 19.51 -22.19
N SER A 359 9.71 19.82 -21.56
CA SER A 359 9.51 21.04 -20.79
C SER A 359 8.91 20.69 -19.43
N ARG A 360 9.31 21.47 -18.41
CA ARG A 360 8.67 21.45 -17.08
C ARG A 360 7.60 22.53 -17.07
N ILE A 361 6.44 22.24 -16.50
CA ILE A 361 5.32 23.19 -16.37
C ILE A 361 5.41 23.83 -14.98
N ASP A 362 4.97 25.08 -14.81
CA ASP A 362 5.04 25.83 -13.54
C ASP A 362 4.28 25.15 -12.37
N SER A 363 3.41 24.18 -12.66
CA SER A 363 2.74 23.31 -11.67
C SER A 363 3.64 22.22 -11.07
N GLY A 364 4.82 21.97 -11.64
CA GLY A 364 5.67 20.80 -11.35
C GLY A 364 5.41 19.61 -12.27
N ASP A 365 4.39 19.67 -13.13
CA ASP A 365 4.09 18.62 -14.09
C ASP A 365 5.12 18.55 -15.23
N LEU A 366 5.22 17.38 -15.84
CA LEU A 366 6.19 17.11 -16.91
C LEU A 366 5.50 16.79 -18.23
N GLN A 367 6.12 17.25 -19.32
CA GLN A 367 5.72 16.82 -20.65
C GLN A 367 6.93 16.53 -21.54
N LEU A 368 6.78 15.49 -22.36
CA LEU A 368 7.74 15.00 -23.35
C LEU A 368 7.04 14.99 -24.72
N ALA A 369 7.42 15.90 -25.60
CA ALA A 369 6.78 16.14 -26.89
C ALA A 369 7.62 15.59 -28.06
N PHE A 370 6.94 15.04 -29.06
CA PHE A 370 7.50 14.50 -30.29
C PHE A 370 6.86 15.22 -31.49
N LEU A 371 7.31 16.45 -31.75
CA LEU A 371 6.70 17.38 -32.71
C LEU A 371 7.41 17.42 -34.08
N LYS A 372 8.18 16.37 -34.38
CA LYS A 372 8.95 16.19 -35.61
C LYS A 372 8.31 15.04 -36.40
N PRO A 373 7.25 15.30 -37.20
CA PRO A 373 6.58 14.25 -37.95
C PRO A 373 7.52 13.54 -38.92
N HIS A 374 7.23 12.27 -39.16
CA HIS A 374 7.95 11.44 -40.11
C HIS A 374 6.96 10.49 -40.79
N LYS A 375 7.10 10.33 -42.11
CA LYS A 375 6.14 9.62 -42.96
C LYS A 375 5.81 8.20 -42.47
N ASP A 376 6.80 7.51 -41.92
CA ASP A 376 6.68 6.11 -41.46
C ASP A 376 6.36 6.01 -39.95
N ASP A 377 5.60 6.98 -39.41
CA ASP A 377 5.20 7.22 -38.00
C ASP A 377 6.27 6.90 -36.93
N SER A 378 7.54 7.09 -37.30
CA SER A 378 8.68 6.65 -36.48
C SER A 378 8.82 7.46 -35.18
N HIS A 379 8.27 8.68 -35.20
CA HIS A 379 8.12 9.56 -34.06
C HIS A 379 7.03 9.08 -33.08
N GLY A 380 5.91 8.53 -33.56
CA GLY A 380 4.90 7.86 -32.73
C GLY A 380 5.40 6.56 -32.11
N ILE A 381 6.18 5.76 -32.87
CA ILE A 381 6.88 4.58 -32.34
C ILE A 381 7.82 4.99 -31.18
N ASN A 382 8.63 6.03 -31.38
CA ASN A 382 9.49 6.57 -30.32
C ASN A 382 8.69 7.09 -29.12
N ALA A 383 7.54 7.73 -29.33
CA ALA A 383 6.69 8.26 -28.26
C ALA A 383 6.08 7.14 -27.40
N ILE A 384 5.52 6.08 -28.00
CA ILE A 384 5.00 4.94 -27.24
C ILE A 384 6.14 4.19 -26.54
N CYS A 385 7.27 3.95 -27.21
CA CYS A 385 8.43 3.31 -26.57
C CYS A 385 8.98 4.13 -25.38
N ALA A 386 9.07 5.46 -25.51
CA ALA A 386 9.50 6.34 -24.43
C ALA A 386 8.55 6.27 -23.22
N SER A 387 7.24 6.36 -23.48
CA SER A 387 6.19 6.29 -22.45
C SER A 387 6.19 4.93 -21.74
N GLN A 388 6.32 3.84 -22.50
CA GLN A 388 6.39 2.48 -21.98
C GLN A 388 7.69 2.17 -21.24
N LEU A 389 8.81 2.80 -21.61
CA LEU A 389 10.05 2.74 -20.83
C LEU A 389 9.91 3.51 -19.52
N PHE A 390 9.35 4.72 -19.55
CA PHE A 390 9.13 5.54 -18.36
C PHE A 390 8.19 4.85 -17.36
N ASN A 391 7.05 4.31 -17.80
CA ASN A 391 6.11 3.58 -16.94
C ASN A 391 6.79 2.40 -16.21
N ARG A 392 7.68 1.66 -16.90
CA ARG A 392 8.45 0.56 -16.28
C ARG A 392 9.52 1.04 -15.32
N LEU A 393 10.23 2.12 -15.62
CA LEU A 393 11.17 2.75 -14.70
C LEU A 393 10.45 3.18 -13.42
N TYR A 394 9.32 3.88 -13.56
CA TYR A 394 8.41 4.28 -12.49
C TYR A 394 7.96 3.09 -11.63
N LYS A 395 7.32 2.07 -12.21
CA LYS A 395 6.82 0.90 -11.47
C LYS A 395 7.93 0.12 -10.75
N GLN A 396 9.08 -0.08 -11.40
CA GLN A 396 10.21 -0.81 -10.79
C GLN A 396 10.90 0.02 -9.68
N PHE A 397 11.01 1.35 -9.83
CA PHE A 397 11.51 2.25 -8.81
C PHE A 397 10.58 2.32 -7.59
N ASN A 398 9.27 2.47 -7.79
CA ASN A 398 8.29 2.42 -6.71
C ASN A 398 8.34 1.06 -5.99
N GLN A 399 8.44 -0.06 -6.71
CA GLN A 399 8.62 -1.38 -6.10
C GLN A 399 9.91 -1.47 -5.26
N GLN A 400 11.02 -0.86 -5.70
CA GLN A 400 12.26 -0.79 -4.92
C GLN A 400 12.10 0.07 -3.64
N ARG A 401 11.38 1.20 -3.71
CA ARG A 401 11.12 2.07 -2.56
C ARG A 401 10.16 1.42 -1.55
N ILE A 402 9.09 0.76 -2.01
CA ILE A 402 8.16 -0.02 -1.18
C ILE A 402 8.89 -1.17 -0.46
N ARG A 403 9.77 -1.90 -1.15
CA ARG A 403 10.67 -2.91 -0.54
C ARG A 403 11.62 -2.33 0.51
N SER A 404 11.89 -1.03 0.45
CA SER A 404 12.77 -0.29 1.36
C SER A 404 12.00 0.49 2.43
N LEU A 405 10.67 0.34 2.51
CA LEU A 405 9.75 1.11 3.35
C LEU A 405 9.90 2.65 3.20
N LYS A 406 10.26 3.11 1.99
CA LYS A 406 10.33 4.54 1.64
C LYS A 406 9.01 5.01 1.00
N PRO A 407 8.60 6.27 1.20
CA PRO A 407 7.42 6.82 0.56
C PRO A 407 7.56 6.81 -0.97
N VAL A 408 6.44 6.60 -1.65
CA VAL A 408 6.31 6.59 -3.11
C VAL A 408 5.31 7.64 -3.57
N LEU A 409 5.43 8.02 -4.85
CA LEU A 409 4.57 9.00 -5.51
C LEU A 409 3.64 8.24 -6.46
N ASN A 410 2.35 8.56 -6.48
CA ASN A 410 1.47 8.10 -7.55
C ASN A 410 1.60 9.03 -8.75
N LEU A 411 1.76 8.49 -9.95
CA LEU A 411 1.89 9.27 -11.18
C LEU A 411 0.89 8.76 -12.20
N HIS A 412 -0.08 9.61 -12.58
CA HIS A 412 -0.94 9.35 -13.72
C HIS A 412 -0.20 9.84 -14.98
N MET A 413 -0.26 9.07 -16.07
CA MET A 413 0.45 9.41 -17.30
C MET A 413 -0.41 9.16 -18.53
N ALA A 414 -0.51 10.19 -19.38
CA ALA A 414 -1.29 10.16 -20.60
C ALA A 414 -0.38 10.38 -21.82
N LEU A 415 -0.53 9.56 -22.86
CA LEU A 415 0.08 9.77 -24.17
C LEU A 415 -1.00 10.10 -25.19
N VAL A 416 -0.87 11.27 -25.80
CA VAL A 416 -1.85 11.90 -26.68
C VAL A 416 -1.27 12.09 -28.07
N ARG A 417 -2.08 11.82 -29.10
CA ARG A 417 -1.81 12.06 -30.53
C ARG A 417 -2.62 13.27 -31.00
N GLY A 418 -2.07 14.07 -31.91
CA GLY A 418 -2.81 15.18 -32.52
C GLY A 418 -2.00 15.89 -33.58
N HIS A 419 -2.51 16.98 -34.13
CA HIS A 419 -1.76 17.76 -35.13
C HIS A 419 -0.54 18.47 -34.50
N TYR A 420 0.67 18.27 -35.04
CA TYR A 420 1.96 18.71 -34.43
C TYR A 420 2.04 20.20 -34.02
N LYS A 421 1.36 21.10 -34.74
CA LYS A 421 1.30 22.54 -34.39
C LYS A 421 0.36 22.87 -33.21
N LYS A 422 -0.54 21.97 -32.81
CA LYS A 422 -1.59 22.21 -31.80
C LYS A 422 -1.20 21.70 -30.41
N LEU A 423 0.07 21.93 -30.00
CA LEU A 423 0.58 21.50 -28.69
C LEU A 423 -0.37 21.87 -27.51
N PRO A 424 -0.94 23.10 -27.42
CA PRO A 424 -1.87 23.43 -26.33
C PRO A 424 -3.12 22.54 -26.26
N ARG A 425 -3.71 22.13 -27.39
CA ARG A 425 -4.84 21.18 -27.38
C ARG A 425 -4.41 19.80 -26.91
N MET A 426 -3.24 19.33 -27.34
CA MET A 426 -2.68 18.06 -26.84
C MET A 426 -2.39 18.11 -25.33
N GLN A 427 -2.00 19.27 -24.78
CA GLN A 427 -1.80 19.47 -23.34
C GLN A 427 -3.13 19.43 -22.56
N GLU A 428 -4.16 20.12 -23.06
CA GLU A 428 -5.51 20.12 -22.45
C GLU A 428 -6.11 18.71 -22.42
N GLU A 429 -6.02 18.00 -23.55
CA GLU A 429 -6.45 16.60 -23.70
C GLU A 429 -5.68 15.65 -22.77
N ALA A 430 -4.35 15.71 -22.75
CA ALA A 430 -3.55 14.81 -21.90
C ALA A 430 -3.83 15.03 -20.41
N ARG A 431 -4.10 16.28 -20.01
CA ARG A 431 -4.49 16.63 -18.65
C ARG A 431 -5.92 16.21 -18.31
N PHE A 432 -6.85 16.26 -19.28
CA PHE A 432 -8.19 15.69 -19.10
C PHE A 432 -8.13 14.17 -18.88
N LEU A 433 -7.28 13.46 -19.63
CA LEU A 433 -7.06 12.02 -19.44
C LEU A 433 -6.50 11.68 -18.05
N THR A 434 -5.45 12.37 -17.55
CA THR A 434 -4.88 12.10 -16.22
C THR A 434 -5.79 12.46 -15.04
N HIS A 435 -6.69 13.45 -15.21
CA HIS A 435 -7.67 13.84 -14.19
C HIS A 435 -8.97 13.03 -14.22
N SER A 436 -9.36 12.48 -15.38
CA SER A 436 -10.60 11.71 -15.52
C SER A 436 -10.42 10.20 -15.38
N THR A 437 -9.18 9.70 -15.33
CA THR A 437 -8.85 8.28 -15.24
C THR A 437 -7.95 8.00 -14.04
N GLU A 438 -8.45 7.27 -13.05
CA GLU A 438 -7.65 6.79 -11.91
C GLU A 438 -6.88 5.53 -12.32
N SER A 439 -5.72 5.69 -12.96
CA SER A 439 -4.85 4.58 -13.38
C SER A 439 -3.36 4.94 -13.46
N ASN A 440 -2.53 3.94 -13.16
CA ASN A 440 -1.06 3.98 -13.25
C ASN A 440 -0.52 3.28 -14.53
N ASP A 441 -1.40 2.75 -15.38
CA ASP A 441 -1.03 2.32 -16.73
C ASP A 441 -0.92 3.52 -17.67
N LEU A 442 -0.42 3.30 -18.89
CA LEU A 442 -0.31 4.37 -19.87
C LEU A 442 -1.70 4.66 -20.47
N ILE A 443 -2.31 5.75 -20.03
CA ILE A 443 -3.61 6.24 -20.53
C ILE A 443 -3.39 6.82 -21.93
N THR A 444 -4.25 6.47 -22.87
CA THR A 444 -4.27 7.02 -24.24
C THR A 444 -5.72 7.17 -24.69
N HIS A 445 -5.97 8.02 -25.70
CA HIS A 445 -7.26 8.02 -26.37
C HIS A 445 -7.33 6.97 -27.48
N THR A 446 -8.55 6.56 -27.85
CA THR A 446 -8.83 5.53 -28.87
C THR A 446 -8.10 5.81 -30.20
N ALA A 447 -8.08 7.06 -30.69
CA ALA A 447 -7.45 7.42 -31.96
C ALA A 447 -5.92 7.18 -32.04
N LEU A 448 -5.22 7.02 -30.91
CA LEU A 448 -3.80 6.66 -30.88
C LEU A 448 -3.64 5.14 -31.06
N SER A 449 -4.47 4.34 -30.40
CA SER A 449 -4.45 2.87 -30.56
C SER A 449 -4.99 2.42 -31.93
N GLU A 450 -5.77 3.28 -32.59
CA GLU A 450 -6.30 3.05 -33.93
C GLU A 450 -5.42 3.56 -35.08
N ALA A 451 -4.36 4.33 -34.80
CA ALA A 451 -3.46 4.87 -35.81
C ALA A 451 -2.81 3.74 -36.66
N PRO A 452 -2.92 3.77 -38.00
CA PRO A 452 -2.74 2.58 -38.83
C PRO A 452 -1.33 1.97 -38.75
N ASP A 453 -0.29 2.79 -38.87
CA ASP A 453 1.11 2.32 -38.83
C ASP A 453 1.49 1.78 -37.45
N LEU A 454 0.99 2.41 -36.38
CA LEU A 454 1.22 1.98 -35.00
C LEU A 454 0.47 0.68 -34.67
N LYS A 455 -0.78 0.54 -35.14
CA LYS A 455 -1.67 -0.62 -34.98
C LYS A 455 -1.09 -1.88 -35.63
N VAL A 456 -0.47 -1.74 -36.81
CA VAL A 456 0.17 -2.85 -37.55
C VAL A 456 1.60 -3.15 -37.05
N SER A 457 2.33 -2.16 -36.52
CA SER A 457 3.74 -2.33 -36.11
C SER A 457 3.91 -2.68 -34.62
N LEU A 458 3.63 -1.73 -33.74
CA LEU A 458 4.04 -1.76 -32.33
C LEU A 458 2.92 -2.25 -31.40
N LEU A 459 1.67 -1.98 -31.77
CA LEU A 459 0.47 -2.42 -31.04
C LEU A 459 -0.08 -3.77 -31.55
N ALA A 460 0.54 -4.36 -32.57
CA ALA A 460 0.21 -5.71 -33.03
C ALA A 460 0.48 -6.75 -31.93
N GLY A 461 -0.60 -7.30 -31.35
CA GLY A 461 -0.53 -8.22 -30.20
C GLY A 461 -0.22 -7.53 -28.87
N ALA A 462 -0.47 -6.23 -28.74
CA ALA A 462 -0.40 -5.52 -27.46
C ALA A 462 -1.59 -5.85 -26.54
N ASP A 463 -1.34 -5.86 -25.23
CA ASP A 463 -2.40 -5.88 -24.21
C ASP A 463 -2.95 -4.46 -24.03
N ILE A 464 -4.20 -4.28 -24.44
CA ILE A 464 -4.89 -2.99 -24.56
C ILE A 464 -6.28 -3.13 -23.92
N GLU A 465 -6.53 -2.38 -22.86
CA GLU A 465 -7.82 -2.37 -22.15
C GLU A 465 -8.59 -1.09 -22.48
N ARG A 466 -9.83 -1.21 -22.93
CA ARG A 466 -10.72 -0.07 -23.18
C ARG A 466 -11.53 0.22 -21.92
N ILE A 467 -11.41 1.43 -21.38
CA ILE A 467 -12.21 1.86 -20.21
C ILE A 467 -13.52 2.49 -20.69
N GLU A 468 -13.43 3.44 -21.61
CA GLU A 468 -14.56 4.27 -22.08
C GLU A 468 -14.58 4.30 -23.62
N GLU A 469 -15.49 5.06 -24.22
CA GLU A 469 -15.59 5.14 -25.68
C GLU A 469 -14.34 5.80 -26.30
N ASP A 470 -13.85 6.85 -25.64
CA ASP A 470 -12.68 7.64 -25.99
C ASP A 470 -11.36 7.16 -25.36
N LYS A 471 -11.38 6.34 -24.28
CA LYS A 471 -10.20 6.07 -23.42
C LYS A 471 -9.73 4.62 -23.37
N VAL A 472 -8.41 4.45 -23.44
CA VAL A 472 -7.71 3.17 -23.62
C VAL A 472 -6.40 3.12 -22.81
N LEU A 473 -6.19 2.07 -22.02
CA LEU A 473 -4.93 1.76 -21.35
C LEU A 473 -4.04 0.86 -22.22
N ILE A 474 -2.76 1.22 -22.38
CA ILE A 474 -1.76 0.36 -23.01
C ILE A 474 -0.92 -0.32 -21.92
N LYS A 475 -1.26 -1.57 -21.58
CA LYS A 475 -0.59 -2.35 -20.53
C LYS A 475 0.72 -2.96 -21.00
N THR A 476 0.74 -3.49 -22.22
CA THR A 476 1.96 -4.01 -22.86
C THR A 476 2.00 -3.62 -24.33
N VAL A 477 3.16 -3.79 -24.96
CA VAL A 477 3.35 -3.63 -26.42
C VAL A 477 3.82 -4.96 -27.01
N ASN A 478 3.86 -5.06 -28.35
CA ASN A 478 4.38 -6.22 -29.09
C ASN A 478 5.63 -6.83 -28.42
N GLU A 479 5.62 -8.15 -28.22
CA GLU A 479 6.62 -8.91 -27.44
C GLU A 479 8.09 -8.52 -27.71
N ASN A 480 8.43 -8.19 -28.96
CA ASN A 480 9.80 -7.84 -29.33
C ASN A 480 10.24 -6.51 -28.71
N TYR A 481 9.36 -5.51 -28.74
CA TYR A 481 9.56 -4.23 -28.06
C TYR A 481 9.47 -4.42 -26.53
N GLN A 482 8.52 -5.24 -26.04
CA GLN A 482 8.38 -5.57 -24.62
C GLN A 482 9.70 -6.08 -24.02
N LYS A 483 10.32 -7.09 -24.66
CA LYS A 483 11.59 -7.72 -24.23
C LYS A 483 12.81 -6.79 -24.36
N LEU A 484 12.75 -5.77 -25.22
CA LEU A 484 13.79 -4.75 -25.33
C LEU A 484 13.67 -3.72 -24.20
N LEU A 485 12.47 -3.19 -23.99
CA LEU A 485 12.14 -2.20 -22.96
C LEU A 485 12.45 -2.74 -21.55
N ASP A 486 12.17 -4.02 -21.28
CA ASP A 486 12.51 -4.65 -20.00
C ASP A 486 14.02 -4.76 -19.73
N LYS A 487 14.83 -4.94 -20.79
CA LYS A 487 16.30 -4.95 -20.69
C LYS A 487 16.83 -3.53 -20.46
N GLN A 488 16.28 -2.55 -21.16
CA GLN A 488 16.62 -1.14 -20.99
C GLN A 488 16.29 -0.66 -19.56
N ALA A 489 15.07 -0.90 -19.07
CA ALA A 489 14.64 -0.48 -17.74
C ALA A 489 15.57 -1.01 -16.63
N LYS A 490 15.86 -2.32 -16.65
CA LYS A 490 16.76 -2.97 -15.68
C LYS A 490 18.19 -2.42 -15.72
N HIS A 491 18.69 -2.08 -16.91
CA HIS A 491 20.02 -1.47 -17.06
C HIS A 491 20.06 -0.01 -16.58
N LEU A 492 19.02 0.78 -16.88
CA LEU A 492 18.92 2.19 -16.51
C LEU A 492 18.74 2.38 -14.99
N LEU A 493 17.93 1.55 -14.32
CA LEU A 493 17.78 1.60 -12.86
C LEU A 493 19.09 1.31 -12.14
N LYS A 494 19.88 0.32 -12.60
CA LYS A 494 21.22 0.07 -12.06
C LYS A 494 22.20 1.24 -12.28
N LYS A 495 21.93 2.12 -13.25
CA LYS A 495 22.72 3.34 -13.50
C LYS A 495 22.26 4.55 -12.66
N LEU A 496 20.98 4.61 -12.30
CA LEU A 496 20.43 5.59 -11.34
C LEU A 496 20.83 5.27 -9.90
N PHE A 497 20.77 3.99 -9.54
CA PHE A 497 20.93 3.46 -8.19
C PHE A 497 22.05 2.41 -8.19
N PRO A 498 23.33 2.84 -8.17
CA PRO A 498 24.51 1.97 -8.23
C PRO A 498 24.74 1.17 -6.93
#